data_AF-A1S0W0-F1
#
_entry.id   AF-A1S0W0-F1
#
_cell.length_a   1.000
_cell.length_b   1.000
_cell.length_c   1.000
_cell.angle_alpha   90.00
_cell.angle_beta   90.00
_cell.angle_gamma   90.00
#
_symmetry.space_group_name_H-M   'P 1'
#
loop_
_entity.id
_entity.type
_entity.pdbx_description
1 polymer ?
#
loop_
_entity_poly.entity_id
_entity_poly.type
_entity_poly.pdbx_seq_one_letter_code
_entity_poly.pdbx_strand_id
1 'polypeptide(L)'
;MKVKVTLSLDRDLVSRVKSRLAFEGRSLSELVEELLSMYDVEAFVRDLCRDLGVECRYFSPQEVVSGRVRGLRAEDVVREVRYGREERLP
;
A
#
# COMPACT_ATOMS: atom_id res chain seq x y z
N MET A 1 9.69 18.92 9.55
CA MET A 1 9.20 19.79 10.65
C MET A 1 8.02 19.08 11.31
N LYS A 2 7.98 18.97 12.64
CA LYS A 2 6.88 18.28 13.35
C LYS A 2 5.90 19.29 13.95
N VAL A 3 4.60 18.99 13.93
CA VAL A 3 3.53 19.78 14.55
C VAL A 3 2.99 19.03 15.76
N LYS A 4 2.85 19.70 16.90
CA LYS A 4 2.22 19.10 18.09
C LYS A 4 0.70 19.26 17.98
N VAL A 5 -0.01 18.15 18.19
CA VAL A 5 -1.48 18.11 18.23
C VAL A 5 -1.94 17.54 19.57
N THR A 6 -3.07 18.01 20.07
CA THR A 6 -3.73 17.48 21.27
C THR A 6 -4.94 16.67 20.82
N LEU A 7 -5.01 15.40 21.22
CA LEU A 7 -6.10 14.49 20.87
C LEU A 7 -6.84 14.02 22.12
N SER A 8 -8.16 13.98 22.04
CA SER A 8 -9.00 13.32 23.05
C SER A 8 -9.17 11.85 22.65
N LEU A 9 -8.57 10.95 23.40
CA LEU A 9 -8.58 9.51 23.15
C LEU A 9 -9.07 8.77 24.39
N ASP A 10 -9.61 7.57 24.19
CA ASP A 10 -9.99 6.68 25.29
C ASP A 10 -8.76 6.34 26.15
N ARG A 11 -8.88 6.54 27.47
CA ARG A 11 -7.76 6.38 28.42
C ARG A 11 -7.26 4.94 28.45
N ASP A 12 -8.16 3.98 28.50
CA ASP A 12 -7.81 2.57 28.67
C ASP A 12 -7.16 2.02 27.40
N LEU A 13 -7.65 2.43 26.24
CA LEU A 13 -7.03 2.17 24.96
C LEU A 13 -5.60 2.72 24.91
N VAL A 14 -5.39 4.01 25.24
CA VAL A 14 -4.06 4.64 25.24
C VAL A 14 -3.11 3.90 26.18
N SER A 15 -3.58 3.49 27.36
CA SER A 15 -2.79 2.74 28.32
C SER A 15 -2.32 1.39 27.75
N ARG A 16 -3.24 0.57 27.22
CA ARG A 16 -2.91 -0.74 26.64
C ARG A 16 -1.95 -0.62 25.45
N VAL A 17 -2.19 0.34 24.56
CA VAL A 17 -1.36 0.55 23.36
C VAL A 17 0.04 1.03 23.75
N LYS A 18 0.17 1.97 24.69
CA LYS A 18 1.49 2.43 25.17
C LYS A 18 2.32 1.30 25.77
N SER A 19 1.72 0.42 26.56
CA SER A 19 2.42 -0.73 27.13
C SER A 19 2.97 -1.66 26.05
N ARG A 20 2.19 -1.90 24.98
CA ARG A 20 2.64 -2.68 23.83
C ARG A 20 3.77 -1.99 23.06
N LEU A 21 3.61 -0.71 22.75
CA LEU A 21 4.61 0.05 21.99
C LEU A 21 5.95 0.14 22.74
N ALA A 22 5.91 0.25 24.07
CA ALA A 22 7.12 0.24 24.89
C ALA A 22 7.92 -1.07 24.73
N PHE A 23 7.23 -2.21 24.60
CA PHE A 23 7.88 -3.51 24.31
C PHE A 23 8.51 -3.53 22.91
N GLU A 24 7.90 -2.85 21.95
CA GLU A 24 8.38 -2.74 20.56
C GLU A 24 9.46 -1.63 20.39
N GLY A 25 9.79 -0.88 21.45
CA GLY A 25 10.72 0.26 21.39
C GLY A 25 10.17 1.46 20.60
N ARG A 26 8.84 1.53 20.44
CA ARG A 26 8.15 2.54 19.63
C ARG A 26 7.39 3.53 20.52
N SER A 27 7.15 4.71 19.98
CA SER A 27 6.38 5.78 20.62
C SER A 27 4.95 5.85 20.09
N LEU A 28 4.03 6.38 20.90
CA LEU A 28 2.66 6.65 20.46
C LEU A 28 2.63 7.70 19.32
N SER A 29 3.61 8.62 19.27
CA SER A 29 3.70 9.62 18.21
C SER A 29 3.99 8.98 16.86
N GLU A 30 4.90 7.99 16.81
CA GLU A 30 5.19 7.25 15.56
C GLU A 30 3.97 6.50 15.07
N LEU A 31 3.23 5.82 15.97
CA LEU A 31 2.00 5.13 15.60
C LEU A 31 0.93 6.09 15.06
N VAL A 32 0.77 7.26 15.70
CA VAL A 32 -0.19 8.27 15.23
C VAL A 32 0.24 8.87 13.89
N GLU A 33 1.54 9.11 13.68
CA GLU A 33 2.08 9.56 12.39
C GLU A 33 1.81 8.53 11.28
N GLU A 34 2.02 7.24 11.55
CA GLU A 34 1.69 6.16 10.61
C GLU A 34 0.19 6.13 10.29
N LEU A 35 -0.68 6.20 11.30
CA LEU A 35 -2.12 6.28 11.10
C LEU A 35 -2.53 7.50 10.26
N LEU A 36 -1.95 8.67 10.51
CA LEU A 36 -2.23 9.87 9.72
C LEU A 36 -1.72 9.74 8.27
N SER A 37 -0.57 9.09 8.07
CA SER A 37 -0.05 8.83 6.71
C SER A 37 -0.97 7.92 5.89
N MET A 38 -1.71 7.02 6.53
CA MET A 38 -2.72 6.20 5.85
C MET A 38 -3.90 7.04 5.31
N TYR A 39 -4.15 8.22 5.87
CA TYR A 39 -5.16 9.16 5.36
C TYR A 39 -4.62 10.11 4.29
N ASP A 40 -3.29 10.22 4.15
CA ASP A 40 -2.66 10.95 3.05
C ASP A 40 -2.64 10.07 1.79
N VAL A 41 -3.83 9.88 1.22
CA VAL A 41 -4.05 9.06 0.03
C VAL A 41 -3.21 9.56 -1.14
N GLU A 42 -2.98 10.88 -1.23
CA GLU A 42 -2.18 11.45 -2.31
C GLU A 42 -0.71 11.06 -2.19
N ALA A 43 -0.13 11.17 -0.98
CA ALA A 43 1.23 10.69 -0.74
C ALA A 43 1.35 9.18 -0.97
N PHE A 44 0.39 8.39 -0.50
CA PHE A 44 0.36 6.95 -0.72
C PHE A 44 0.37 6.59 -2.21
N VAL A 45 -0.51 7.20 -3.02
CA VAL A 45 -0.56 6.95 -4.47
C VAL A 45 0.75 7.35 -5.13
N ARG A 46 1.32 8.48 -4.73
CA ARG A 46 2.61 8.97 -5.25
C ARG A 46 3.77 8.03 -4.95
N ASP A 47 3.85 7.50 -3.74
CA ASP A 47 4.89 6.53 -3.37
C ASP A 47 4.67 5.19 -4.09
N LEU A 48 3.43 4.73 -4.19
CA LEU A 48 3.10 3.52 -4.96
C LEU A 48 3.50 3.64 -6.43
N CYS A 49 3.22 4.78 -7.08
CA CYS A 49 3.65 5.03 -8.44
C CYS A 49 5.18 4.94 -8.58
N ARG A 50 5.91 5.52 -7.63
CA ARG A 50 7.38 5.52 -7.62
C ARG A 50 7.92 4.10 -7.50
N ASP A 51 7.37 3.31 -6.59
CA ASP A 51 7.79 1.94 -6.33
C ASP A 51 7.50 1.00 -7.51
N LEU A 52 6.41 1.24 -8.23
CA LEU A 52 6.06 0.52 -9.45
C LEU A 52 6.78 1.04 -10.70
N GLY A 53 7.50 2.16 -10.61
CA GLY A 53 8.13 2.81 -11.76
C GLY A 53 7.13 3.31 -12.80
N VAL A 54 5.91 3.67 -12.39
CA VAL A 54 4.84 4.15 -13.28
C VAL A 54 4.65 5.66 -13.17
N GLU A 55 4.16 6.27 -14.24
CA GLU A 55 3.88 7.71 -14.28
C GLU A 55 2.77 8.08 -13.29
N CYS A 56 3.07 8.99 -12.36
CA CYS A 56 2.11 9.45 -11.37
C CYS A 56 1.45 10.75 -11.79
N ARG A 57 0.38 10.62 -12.58
CA ARG A 57 -0.48 11.74 -12.97
C ARG A 57 -1.93 11.30 -12.98
N TYR A 58 -2.83 12.29 -12.97
CA TYR A 58 -4.23 12.03 -13.24
C TYR A 58 -4.40 11.70 -14.72
N PHE A 59 -5.13 10.62 -14.97
CA PHE A 59 -5.54 10.22 -16.31
C PHE A 59 -7.04 10.44 -16.44
N SER A 60 -7.45 11.05 -17.56
CA SER A 60 -8.85 11.07 -17.94
C SER A 60 -9.33 9.65 -18.29
N PRO A 61 -10.64 9.37 -18.20
CA PRO A 61 -11.19 8.08 -18.60
C PRO A 61 -10.82 7.69 -20.04
N GLN A 62 -10.74 8.66 -20.96
CA GLN A 62 -10.36 8.41 -22.35
C GLN A 62 -8.89 7.99 -22.49
N GLU A 63 -7.97 8.65 -21.77
CA GLU A 63 -6.55 8.30 -21.77
C GLU A 63 -6.30 6.90 -21.21
N VAL A 64 -7.06 6.50 -20.19
CA VAL A 64 -6.98 5.13 -19.66
C VAL A 64 -7.38 4.11 -20.72
N VAL A 65 -8.45 4.38 -21.48
CA VAL A 65 -8.92 3.45 -22.51
C VAL A 65 -7.95 3.38 -23.69
N SER A 66 -7.40 4.51 -24.13
CA SER A 66 -6.49 4.58 -25.28
C SER A 66 -5.08 4.06 -24.95
N GLY A 67 -4.61 4.24 -23.71
CA GLY A 67 -3.30 3.82 -23.24
C GLY A 67 -3.21 2.37 -22.77
N ARG A 68 -4.32 1.64 -22.69
CA ARG A 68 -4.30 0.21 -22.32
C ARG A 68 -3.55 -0.59 -23.37
N VAL A 69 -2.40 -1.12 -22.96
CA VAL A 69 -1.69 -2.13 -23.73
C VAL A 69 -2.67 -3.27 -23.99
N ARG A 70 -2.73 -3.77 -25.24
CA ARG A 70 -3.47 -5.00 -25.51
C ARG A 70 -2.89 -6.08 -24.61
N GLY A 71 -3.73 -6.65 -23.75
CA GLY A 71 -3.29 -7.61 -22.75
C GLY A 71 -2.50 -8.76 -23.39
N LEU A 72 -1.59 -9.35 -22.63
CA LEU A 72 -1.06 -10.67 -22.97
C LEU A 72 -2.24 -11.61 -23.21
N ARG A 73 -2.09 -12.52 -24.18
CA ARG A 73 -3.03 -13.63 -24.33
C ARG A 73 -2.97 -14.46 -23.06
N ALA A 74 -3.84 -14.14 -22.10
CA ALA A 74 -3.86 -14.77 -20.78
C ALA A 74 -4.00 -16.29 -20.93
N GLU A 75 -4.65 -16.74 -22.00
CA GLU A 75 -4.73 -18.14 -22.38
C GLU A 75 -3.36 -18.80 -22.65
N ASP A 76 -2.39 -18.07 -23.17
CA ASP A 76 -1.07 -18.61 -23.49
C ASP A 76 -0.19 -18.67 -22.22
N VAL A 77 -0.24 -17.62 -21.38
CA VAL A 77 0.45 -17.60 -20.07
C VAL A 77 -0.10 -18.67 -19.12
N VAL A 78 -1.43 -18.82 -19.02
CA VAL A 78 -2.06 -19.85 -18.17
C VAL A 78 -1.70 -21.25 -18.64
N ARG A 79 -1.60 -21.44 -19.96
CA ARG A 79 -1.23 -22.71 -20.57
C ARG A 79 0.22 -23.09 -20.26
N GLU A 80 1.17 -22.17 -20.41
CA GLU A 80 2.56 -22.40 -20.03
C GLU A 80 2.71 -22.75 -18.54
N VAL A 81 2.00 -22.03 -17.65
CA VAL A 81 2.01 -22.33 -16.21
C VAL A 81 1.42 -23.70 -15.88
N ARG A 82 0.41 -24.15 -16.62
CA ARG A 82 -0.18 -25.49 -16.45
C ARG A 82 0.74 -26.60 -16.95
N TYR A 83 1.28 -26.48 -18.16
CA TYR A 83 2.21 -27.48 -18.69
C TYR A 83 3.48 -27.58 -17.84
N GLY A 84 4.04 -26.45 -17.39
CA GLY A 84 5.19 -26.46 -16.49
C GLY A 84 4.91 -27.05 -15.10
N ARG A 85 3.64 -27.20 -14.70
CA ARG A 85 3.25 -27.95 -13.49
C ARG A 85 3.12 -29.44 -13.79
N GLU A 86 2.59 -29.80 -14.96
CA GLU A 86 2.48 -31.19 -15.41
C GLU A 86 3.86 -31.84 -15.58
N GLU A 87 4.84 -31.11 -16.12
CA GLU A 87 6.24 -31.57 -16.26
C GLU A 87 6.98 -31.76 -14.92
N ARG A 88 6.42 -31.25 -13.81
CA ARG A 88 6.99 -31.35 -12.45
C ARG A 88 6.27 -32.36 -11.57
N LEU A 89 5.25 -33.03 -12.10
CA LEU A 89 4.62 -34.18 -11.44
C LEU A 89 5.35 -35.45 -11.89
N PRO A 90 5.71 -36.36 -10.96
CA PRO A 90 6.41 -37.61 -11.29
C PRO A 90 5.55 -38.57 -12.12
#